data_AF-A0A1S3JIF7-F1
#
_entry.id   AF-A0A1S3JIF7-F1
#
_cell.length_a   1.000
_cell.length_b   1.000
_cell.length_c   1.000
_cell.angle_alpha   90.00
_cell.angle_beta   90.00
_cell.angle_gamma   90.00
#
_symmetry.space_group_name_H-M   'P 1'
#
loop_
_entity.id
_entity.type
_entity.pdbx_description
1 polymer ?
#
loop_
_entity_poly.entity_id
_entity_poly.type
_entity_poly.pdbx_seq_one_letter_code
_entity_poly.pdbx_strand_id
1 'polypeptide(L)'
;MAVLTLVAAVGGILNIDCIKKTACSCEINGDIIDLTPLANKNNTPRFKDVQGTEPGSQFSWNPCYPFSEGVGCTNVSACQKQVWATYAIGKQESAEFINDPINGLTIHYQAIDTVGVIRDSYVSIDCGPNEGDLTAQGEVGQAKYYMTLKTKYACVAGGSAGGLSAGSILIIIVICAVVVYLIGGVLVMRFVKGARGTEMIPNESFWKSLPGLIKDGGKFVIHGCKAEKSYASI
;
A
#
# COMPACT_ATOMS: atom_id res chain seq x y z
N MET A 1 20.91 9.20 -5.04
CA MET A 1 20.00 8.62 -6.06
C MET A 1 20.21 7.11 -6.31
N ALA A 2 21.31 6.47 -5.88
CA ALA A 2 21.53 5.03 -6.10
C ALA A 2 21.00 4.10 -4.98
N VAL A 3 20.52 4.65 -3.86
CA VAL A 3 20.05 3.85 -2.70
C VAL A 3 18.58 3.40 -2.86
N LEU A 4 17.81 4.03 -3.75
CA LEU A 4 16.37 3.77 -3.90
C LEU A 4 16.05 2.52 -4.76
N THR A 5 16.98 2.04 -5.58
CA THR A 5 16.72 1.00 -6.59
C THR A 5 16.96 -0.43 -6.12
N LEU A 6 17.45 -0.67 -4.90
CA LEU A 6 17.79 -2.02 -4.43
C LEU A 6 16.72 -2.73 -3.57
N VAL A 7 15.58 -2.09 -3.29
CA VAL A 7 14.50 -2.68 -2.46
C VAL A 7 13.62 -3.66 -3.25
N ALA A 8 13.77 -3.71 -4.58
CA ALA A 8 12.92 -4.52 -5.45
C ALA A 8 13.44 -5.97 -5.64
N ALA A 9 13.68 -6.72 -4.57
CA ALA A 9 13.72 -8.18 -4.64
C ALA A 9 13.71 -8.78 -3.23
N VAL A 10 12.99 -9.89 -3.07
CA VAL A 10 12.82 -10.71 -1.85
C VAL A 10 11.60 -10.33 -1.02
N GLY A 11 10.46 -10.68 -1.59
CA GLY A 11 9.19 -10.89 -0.91
C GLY A 11 8.30 -11.51 -1.97
N GLY A 12 8.12 -12.83 -1.95
CA GLY A 12 7.01 -13.40 -2.69
C GLY A 12 5.75 -12.75 -2.14
N ILE A 13 5.21 -11.79 -2.87
CA ILE A 13 3.94 -11.17 -2.54
C ILE A 13 2.94 -12.31 -2.68
N LEU A 14 2.43 -12.83 -1.56
CA LEU A 14 1.11 -13.44 -1.59
C LEU A 14 0.22 -12.35 -2.17
N ASN A 15 -0.11 -12.45 -3.46
CA ASN A 15 -1.11 -11.59 -4.07
C ASN A 15 -2.40 -11.90 -3.32
N ILE A 16 -2.67 -11.09 -2.30
CA ILE A 16 -3.94 -11.09 -1.60
C ILE A 16 -4.89 -10.36 -2.52
N ASP A 17 -5.31 -11.02 -3.59
CA ASP A 17 -6.25 -10.45 -4.54
C ASP A 17 -7.65 -10.46 -3.91
N CYS A 18 -8.13 -9.26 -3.65
CA CYS A 18 -9.48 -9.00 -3.15
C CYS A 18 -10.48 -9.31 -4.28
N ILE A 19 -11.17 -10.44 -4.17
CA ILE A 19 -12.14 -10.89 -5.16
C ILE A 19 -13.42 -10.08 -4.98
N LYS A 20 -13.66 -9.12 -5.87
CA LYS A 20 -14.85 -8.26 -5.85
C LYS A 20 -16.13 -9.09 -5.82
N LYS A 21 -17.00 -8.82 -4.83
CA LYS A 21 -18.35 -9.39 -4.74
C LYS A 21 -19.42 -8.36 -5.12
N THR A 22 -19.26 -7.13 -4.66
CA THR A 22 -20.14 -6.00 -4.98
C THR A 22 -19.31 -4.74 -5.25
N ALA A 23 -19.96 -3.59 -5.46
CA ALA A 23 -19.26 -2.30 -5.58
C ALA A 23 -18.49 -1.89 -4.31
N CYS A 24 -18.78 -2.50 -3.17
CA CYS A 24 -18.21 -2.11 -1.88
C CYS A 24 -17.90 -3.28 -0.94
N SER A 25 -17.88 -4.51 -1.48
CA SER A 25 -17.46 -5.69 -0.74
C SER A 25 -16.59 -6.61 -1.59
N CYS A 26 -15.63 -7.24 -0.93
CA CYS A 26 -14.76 -8.22 -1.53
C CYS A 26 -14.31 -9.29 -0.54
N GLU A 27 -13.82 -10.40 -1.08
CA GLU A 27 -13.30 -11.52 -0.31
C GLU A 27 -11.79 -11.59 -0.40
N ILE A 28 -11.14 -11.75 0.77
CA ILE A 28 -9.69 -11.82 0.96
C ILE A 28 -9.41 -13.05 1.83
N ASN A 29 -8.75 -14.07 1.27
CA ASN A 29 -8.36 -15.30 1.99
C ASN A 29 -9.52 -15.98 2.76
N GLY A 30 -10.76 -15.86 2.28
CA GLY A 30 -11.97 -16.40 2.93
C GLY A 30 -12.66 -15.44 3.91
N ASP A 31 -12.02 -14.34 4.28
CA ASP A 31 -12.65 -13.24 5.03
C ASP A 31 -13.30 -12.24 4.07
N ILE A 32 -14.42 -11.64 4.47
CA ILE A 32 -15.14 -10.66 3.65
C ILE A 32 -14.97 -9.26 4.26
N ILE A 33 -14.46 -8.33 3.45
CA ILE A 33 -14.56 -6.90 3.72
C ILE A 33 -15.88 -6.43 3.13
N ASP A 34 -16.77 -5.90 3.97
CA ASP A 34 -18.07 -5.38 3.56
C ASP A 34 -18.30 -3.97 4.14
N LEU A 35 -18.35 -2.98 3.25
CA LEU A 35 -18.59 -1.58 3.62
C LEU A 35 -20.08 -1.22 3.62
N THR A 36 -21.00 -2.15 3.33
CA THR A 36 -22.44 -1.91 3.35
C THR A 36 -22.95 -1.28 4.66
N PRO A 37 -22.49 -1.70 5.86
CA PRO A 37 -22.92 -1.08 7.11
C PRO A 37 -22.48 0.38 7.30
N LEU A 38 -21.44 0.81 6.57
CA LEU A 38 -20.93 2.19 6.62
C LEU A 38 -21.74 3.13 5.72
N ALA A 39 -22.39 2.59 4.68
CA ALA A 39 -23.00 3.37 3.62
C ALA A 39 -24.31 4.06 4.01
N ASN A 40 -24.49 5.31 3.57
CA ASN A 40 -25.78 5.98 3.63
C ASN A 40 -26.68 5.53 2.47
N LYS A 41 -27.96 5.24 2.75
CA LYS A 41 -28.94 4.76 1.74
C LYS A 41 -29.90 5.84 1.25
N ASN A 42 -29.82 7.04 1.79
CA ASN A 42 -30.78 8.13 1.59
C ASN A 42 -30.34 9.12 0.50
N ASN A 43 -29.59 8.66 -0.51
CA ASN A 43 -29.06 9.50 -1.59
C ASN A 43 -28.17 10.67 -1.09
N THR A 44 -27.52 10.52 0.06
CA THR A 44 -26.55 11.49 0.61
C THR A 44 -25.20 10.81 0.84
N PRO A 45 -24.08 11.56 0.75
CA PRO A 45 -22.78 10.99 1.03
C PRO A 45 -22.63 10.61 2.51
N ARG A 46 -21.92 9.52 2.81
CA ARG A 46 -21.56 9.15 4.19
C ARG A 46 -20.54 10.14 4.75
N PHE A 47 -19.54 10.47 3.95
CA PHE A 47 -18.51 11.43 4.26
C PHE A 47 -18.73 12.64 3.37
N LYS A 48 -19.10 13.76 3.97
CA LYS A 48 -19.48 14.97 3.24
C LYS A 48 -18.46 16.08 3.48
N ASP A 49 -18.10 16.79 2.42
CA ASP A 49 -17.26 17.99 2.47
C ASP A 49 -15.92 17.79 3.24
N VAL A 50 -15.31 16.60 3.09
CA VAL A 50 -14.00 16.27 3.68
C VAL A 50 -12.92 17.14 3.04
N GLN A 51 -12.15 17.87 3.85
CA GLN A 51 -11.13 18.77 3.33
C GLN A 51 -9.98 17.99 2.71
N GLY A 52 -9.60 18.37 1.48
CA GLY A 52 -8.34 17.94 0.87
C GLY A 52 -7.15 18.78 1.35
N THR A 53 -5.97 18.45 0.83
CA THR A 53 -4.76 19.24 1.10
C THR A 53 -4.74 20.60 0.40
N GLU A 54 -5.44 20.71 -0.73
CA GLU A 54 -5.58 21.95 -1.48
C GLU A 54 -6.66 22.86 -0.87
N PRO A 55 -6.38 24.16 -0.66
CA PRO A 55 -7.36 25.09 -0.12
C PRO A 55 -8.64 25.17 -0.97
N GLY A 56 -9.78 24.97 -0.32
CA GLY A 56 -11.10 25.07 -0.96
C GLY A 56 -11.53 23.84 -1.76
N SER A 57 -10.72 22.78 -1.79
CA SER A 57 -11.08 21.48 -2.36
C SER A 57 -11.65 20.57 -1.28
N GLN A 58 -12.91 20.18 -1.46
CA GLN A 58 -13.67 19.32 -0.56
C GLN A 58 -14.12 18.06 -1.29
N PHE A 59 -14.25 16.96 -0.55
CA PHE A 59 -14.56 15.65 -1.12
C PHE A 59 -15.72 15.01 -0.38
N SER A 60 -16.69 14.53 -1.15
CA SER A 60 -17.83 13.77 -0.66
C SER A 60 -17.76 12.35 -1.21
N TRP A 61 -17.95 11.34 -0.35
CA TRP A 61 -17.88 9.93 -0.74
C TRP A 61 -18.94 9.10 -0.01
N ASN A 62 -19.49 8.12 -0.72
CA ASN A 62 -20.36 7.10 -0.17
C ASN A 62 -20.00 5.73 -0.74
N PRO A 63 -19.70 4.72 0.10
CA PRO A 63 -19.61 3.36 -0.39
C PRO A 63 -21.00 2.82 -0.78
N CYS A 64 -21.04 1.83 -1.67
CA CYS A 64 -22.20 0.97 -2.00
C CYS A 64 -23.39 1.63 -2.72
N TYR A 65 -23.82 2.81 -2.28
CA TYR A 65 -25.01 3.48 -2.78
C TYR A 65 -24.64 4.83 -3.38
N PRO A 66 -25.21 5.17 -4.56
CA PRO A 66 -24.92 6.45 -5.17
C PRO A 66 -25.60 7.59 -4.40
N PHE A 67 -25.06 8.79 -4.55
CA PHE A 67 -25.66 10.02 -4.06
C PHE A 67 -25.63 11.11 -5.15
N SER A 68 -26.34 12.21 -4.90
CA SER A 68 -26.29 13.40 -5.74
C SER A 68 -26.00 14.63 -4.90
N GLU A 69 -25.16 15.53 -5.41
CA GLU A 69 -24.76 16.77 -4.74
C GLU A 69 -24.40 17.86 -5.77
N GLY A 70 -24.87 19.09 -5.55
CA GLY A 70 -24.51 20.21 -6.41
C GLY A 70 -24.87 20.01 -7.89
N VAL A 71 -24.13 20.66 -8.78
CA VAL A 71 -24.32 20.60 -10.23
C VAL A 71 -23.18 19.78 -10.84
N GLY A 72 -23.50 18.60 -11.37
CA GLY A 72 -22.53 17.72 -12.05
C GLY A 72 -22.22 16.42 -11.30
N CYS A 73 -22.48 16.34 -9.99
CA CYS A 73 -22.43 15.08 -9.25
C CYS A 73 -23.84 14.50 -9.10
N THR A 74 -24.28 13.73 -10.10
CA THR A 74 -25.57 13.04 -10.08
C THR A 74 -25.35 11.54 -10.12
N ASN A 75 -25.93 10.81 -9.16
CA ASN A 75 -25.83 9.35 -9.06
C ASN A 75 -24.35 8.85 -9.00
N VAL A 76 -23.51 9.52 -8.21
CA VAL A 76 -22.07 9.28 -8.09
C VAL A 76 -21.71 8.50 -6.82
N SER A 77 -20.55 7.85 -6.80
CA SER A 77 -19.94 7.32 -5.58
C SER A 77 -19.04 8.35 -4.88
N ALA A 78 -18.47 9.27 -5.65
CA ALA A 78 -17.51 10.26 -5.18
C ALA A 78 -17.69 11.60 -5.94
N CYS A 79 -17.61 12.71 -5.22
CA CYS A 79 -17.73 14.05 -5.75
C CYS A 79 -16.62 14.95 -5.19
N GLN A 80 -15.96 15.72 -6.05
CA GLN A 80 -15.12 16.84 -5.63
C GLN A 80 -15.97 18.11 -5.69
N LYS A 81 -15.89 18.91 -4.64
CA LYS A 81 -16.47 20.24 -4.56
C LYS A 81 -15.35 21.27 -4.45
N GLN A 82 -15.39 22.24 -5.33
CA GLN A 82 -14.57 23.42 -5.28
C GLN A 82 -15.48 24.64 -5.07
N VAL A 83 -14.91 25.83 -4.89
CA VAL A 83 -15.63 27.05 -4.49
C VAL A 83 -16.89 27.32 -5.33
N TRP A 84 -16.85 27.04 -6.64
CA TRP A 84 -17.94 27.37 -7.58
C TRP A 84 -18.42 26.19 -8.42
N ALA A 85 -17.86 25.00 -8.24
CA ALA A 85 -18.10 23.87 -9.13
C ALA A 85 -18.02 22.55 -8.36
N THR A 86 -18.74 21.55 -8.89
CA THR A 86 -18.68 20.18 -8.43
C THR A 86 -18.33 19.26 -9.60
N TYR A 87 -17.41 18.32 -9.36
CA TYR A 87 -16.91 17.39 -10.37
C TYR A 87 -17.19 15.96 -9.92
N ALA A 88 -17.84 15.18 -10.79
CA ALA A 88 -18.00 13.75 -10.57
C ALA A 88 -16.63 13.07 -10.69
N ILE A 89 -16.21 12.35 -9.64
CA ILE A 89 -14.89 11.69 -9.58
C ILE A 89 -15.00 10.17 -9.37
N GLY A 90 -16.22 9.63 -9.37
CA GLY A 90 -16.44 8.18 -9.31
C GLY A 90 -17.92 7.81 -9.42
N LYS A 91 -18.21 6.65 -10.01
CA LYS A 91 -19.54 6.02 -10.00
C LYS A 91 -19.51 4.65 -9.34
N GLN A 92 -20.63 4.25 -8.73
CA GLN A 92 -20.73 2.92 -8.10
C GLN A 92 -20.51 1.77 -9.11
N GLU A 93 -20.97 1.94 -10.35
CA GLU A 93 -20.85 0.92 -11.40
C GLU A 93 -19.39 0.65 -11.83
N SER A 94 -18.51 1.65 -11.73
CA SER A 94 -17.09 1.54 -12.08
C SER A 94 -16.20 1.03 -10.94
N ALA A 95 -16.77 0.66 -9.79
CA ALA A 95 -15.98 0.30 -8.63
C ALA A 95 -15.12 -0.94 -8.90
N GLU A 96 -13.80 -0.84 -8.75
CA GLU A 96 -12.87 -1.96 -8.87
C GLU A 96 -11.99 -2.02 -7.64
N PHE A 97 -11.72 -3.23 -7.14
CA PHE A 97 -10.79 -3.40 -6.03
C PHE A 97 -9.41 -3.72 -6.61
N ILE A 98 -8.43 -2.91 -6.22
CA ILE A 98 -7.05 -3.04 -6.65
C ILE A 98 -6.12 -3.14 -5.45
N ASN A 99 -5.00 -3.83 -5.65
CA ASN A 99 -3.91 -3.87 -4.68
C ASN A 99 -2.87 -2.83 -5.06
N ASP A 100 -2.90 -1.68 -4.41
CA ASP A 100 -1.90 -0.64 -4.59
C ASP A 100 -0.61 -0.99 -3.80
N PRO A 101 0.57 -0.99 -4.44
CA PRO A 101 1.83 -1.35 -3.76
C PRO A 101 2.20 -0.45 -2.57
N ILE A 102 1.66 0.77 -2.53
CA ILE A 102 1.97 1.79 -1.53
C ILE A 102 0.82 1.90 -0.51
N ASN A 103 -0.41 1.99 -1.01
CA ASN A 103 -1.60 2.29 -0.21
C ASN A 103 -2.42 1.04 0.15
N GLY A 104 -1.98 -0.15 -0.28
CA GLY A 104 -2.65 -1.42 -0.01
C GLY A 104 -3.99 -1.55 -0.73
N LEU A 105 -4.95 -2.20 -0.07
CA LEU A 105 -6.28 -2.45 -0.64
C LEU A 105 -6.97 -1.13 -0.96
N THR A 106 -7.35 -0.95 -2.21
CA THR A 106 -7.92 0.31 -2.70
C THR A 106 -9.15 0.03 -3.56
N ILE A 107 -10.21 0.83 -3.38
CA ILE A 107 -11.31 0.89 -4.35
C ILE A 107 -11.01 2.00 -5.34
N HIS A 108 -10.89 1.62 -6.60
CA HIS A 108 -10.83 2.53 -7.73
C HIS A 108 -12.23 2.77 -8.28
N TYR A 109 -12.57 4.04 -8.51
CA TYR A 109 -13.78 4.43 -9.23
C TYR A 109 -13.40 5.37 -10.37
N GLN A 110 -14.27 5.43 -11.37
CA GLN A 110 -14.15 6.32 -12.51
C GLN A 110 -15.46 7.08 -12.75
N ALA A 111 -15.35 8.32 -13.20
CA ALA A 111 -16.48 9.09 -13.71
C ALA A 111 -16.03 9.97 -14.88
N ILE A 112 -17.01 10.42 -15.67
CA ILE A 112 -16.83 11.47 -16.66
C ILE A 112 -17.58 12.68 -16.14
N ASP A 113 -16.90 13.82 -16.02
CA ASP A 113 -17.53 15.05 -15.54
C ASP A 113 -18.38 15.75 -16.63
N THR A 114 -18.96 16.89 -16.29
CA THR A 114 -19.85 17.66 -17.17
C THR A 114 -19.16 18.24 -18.40
N VAL A 115 -17.82 18.30 -18.42
CA VAL A 115 -17.02 18.79 -19.55
C VAL A 115 -16.32 17.67 -20.31
N GLY A 116 -16.60 16.40 -19.99
CA GLY A 116 -16.11 15.22 -20.70
C GLY A 116 -14.75 14.71 -20.23
N VAL A 117 -14.25 15.16 -19.08
CA VAL A 117 -12.97 14.70 -18.52
C VAL A 117 -13.20 13.43 -17.71
N ILE A 118 -12.40 12.40 -18.00
CA ILE A 118 -12.35 11.16 -17.21
C ILE A 118 -11.58 11.46 -15.91
N ARG A 119 -12.19 11.15 -14.78
CA ARG A 119 -11.65 11.34 -13.43
C ARG A 119 -11.64 10.03 -12.68
N ASP A 120 -10.51 9.72 -12.05
CA ASP A 120 -10.29 8.50 -11.29
C ASP A 120 -10.17 8.83 -9.80
N SER A 121 -10.91 8.13 -8.95
CA SER A 121 -10.75 8.21 -7.49
C SER A 121 -10.27 6.89 -6.92
N TYR A 122 -9.35 6.98 -5.96
CA TYR A 122 -8.70 5.89 -5.26
C TYR A 122 -8.99 6.05 -3.78
N VAL A 123 -9.78 5.13 -3.23
CA VAL A 123 -10.11 5.08 -1.81
C VAL A 123 -9.35 3.90 -1.20
N SER A 124 -8.22 4.19 -0.57
CA SER A 124 -7.46 3.20 0.20
C SER A 124 -8.26 2.81 1.45
N ILE A 125 -8.30 1.52 1.76
CA ILE A 125 -9.04 0.97 2.88
C ILE A 125 -8.06 0.46 3.93
N ASP A 126 -8.09 1.11 5.08
CA ASP A 126 -7.32 0.76 6.25
C ASP A 126 -8.22 0.23 7.38
N CYS A 127 -7.71 -0.76 8.11
CA CYS A 127 -8.33 -1.19 9.37
C CYS A 127 -8.19 -0.07 10.43
N GLY A 128 -9.30 0.23 11.10
CA GLY A 128 -9.35 1.24 12.16
C GLY A 128 -10.33 0.87 13.27
N PRO A 129 -10.27 1.52 14.45
CA PRO A 129 -11.13 1.21 15.58
C PRO A 129 -12.56 1.75 15.43
N ASN A 130 -12.74 2.77 14.59
CA ASN A 130 -14.01 3.50 14.43
C ASN A 130 -14.86 2.92 13.29
N GLU A 131 -16.13 3.32 13.22
CA GLU A 131 -17.02 2.90 12.12
C GLU A 131 -16.50 3.33 10.75
N GLY A 132 -15.95 4.54 10.66
CA GLY A 132 -15.36 5.05 9.44
C GLY A 132 -14.83 6.47 9.68
N ASP A 133 -13.57 6.68 9.32
CA ASP A 133 -12.91 7.97 9.30
C ASP A 133 -12.27 8.14 7.92
N LEU A 134 -12.70 9.16 7.17
CA LEU A 134 -12.23 9.42 5.82
C LEU A 134 -11.34 10.65 5.81
N THR A 135 -10.12 10.50 5.31
CA THR A 135 -9.23 11.61 5.01
C THR A 135 -9.05 11.73 3.49
N ALA A 136 -8.87 12.96 3.02
CA ALA A 136 -8.63 13.24 1.62
C ALA A 136 -7.24 13.87 1.46
N GLN A 137 -6.38 13.24 0.65
CA GLN A 137 -5.21 13.93 0.13
C GLN A 137 -5.65 14.95 -0.93
N GLY A 138 -6.62 14.57 -1.76
CA GLY A 138 -7.16 15.39 -2.83
C GLY A 138 -6.61 14.99 -4.20
N GLU A 139 -6.52 15.96 -5.12
CA GLU A 139 -6.01 15.71 -6.47
C GLU A 139 -4.49 15.60 -6.44
N VAL A 140 -3.94 14.51 -6.99
CA VAL A 140 -2.49 14.33 -7.14
C VAL A 140 -2.22 14.02 -8.60
N GLY A 141 -1.58 14.98 -9.28
CA GLY A 141 -1.42 14.93 -10.73
C GLY A 141 -2.62 15.55 -11.45
N GLN A 142 -3.11 14.88 -12.49
CA GLN A 142 -4.28 15.35 -13.26
C GLN A 142 -5.41 14.34 -13.12
N ALA A 143 -6.58 14.80 -12.67
CA ALA A 143 -7.83 14.05 -12.60
C ALA A 143 -7.76 12.75 -11.79
N LYS A 144 -6.82 12.65 -10.83
CA LYS A 144 -6.64 11.50 -9.94
C LYS A 144 -6.77 11.93 -8.48
N TYR A 145 -7.71 11.32 -7.78
CA TYR A 145 -8.12 11.73 -6.45
C TYR A 145 -7.83 10.64 -5.44
N TYR A 146 -7.13 10.99 -4.35
CA TYR A 146 -6.71 10.02 -3.34
C TYR A 146 -7.38 10.33 -2.00
N MET A 147 -8.02 9.31 -1.45
CA MET A 147 -8.66 9.32 -0.14
C MET A 147 -8.28 8.05 0.64
N THR A 148 -8.31 8.13 1.96
CA THR A 148 -8.04 7.00 2.84
C THR A 148 -9.18 6.84 3.82
N LEU A 149 -9.79 5.65 3.83
CA LEU A 149 -10.83 5.25 4.78
C LEU A 149 -10.21 4.37 5.85
N LYS A 150 -10.27 4.80 7.11
CA LYS A 150 -10.01 3.95 8.28
C LYS A 150 -11.33 3.45 8.86
N THR A 151 -11.54 2.14 8.88
CA THR A 151 -12.81 1.55 9.34
C THR A 151 -12.63 0.19 10.03
N LYS A 152 -13.46 -0.08 11.04
CA LYS A 152 -13.54 -1.39 11.71
C LYS A 152 -13.98 -2.52 10.78
N TYR A 153 -14.70 -2.18 9.69
CA TYR A 153 -15.20 -3.15 8.72
C TYR A 153 -14.10 -3.70 7.79
N ALA A 154 -12.90 -3.11 7.82
CA ALA A 154 -11.74 -3.57 7.05
C ALA A 154 -10.76 -4.43 7.87
N CYS A 155 -11.06 -4.67 9.15
CA CYS A 155 -10.21 -5.44 10.04
C CYS A 155 -10.48 -6.95 9.87
N VAL A 156 -9.86 -7.57 8.86
CA VAL A 156 -9.89 -9.02 8.65
C VAL A 156 -8.78 -9.73 9.43
N ALA A 157 -8.98 -10.99 9.80
CA ALA A 157 -8.07 -11.74 10.65
C ALA A 157 -6.77 -12.06 9.88
N GLY A 158 -5.78 -11.17 10.00
CA GLY A 158 -4.49 -11.28 9.31
C GLY A 158 -4.24 -10.23 8.23
N GLY A 159 -5.18 -9.30 8.01
CA GLY A 159 -5.06 -8.20 7.05
C GLY A 159 -5.11 -6.84 7.74
N SER A 160 -4.05 -6.46 8.44
CA SER A 160 -3.79 -5.03 8.66
C SER A 160 -3.17 -4.48 7.38
N ALA A 161 -3.95 -3.66 6.69
CA ALA A 161 -3.58 -2.94 5.49
C ALA A 161 -2.28 -2.14 5.67
N GLY A 162 -1.41 -2.21 4.65
CA GLY A 162 -0.47 -1.13 4.29
C GLY A 162 0.77 -0.88 5.15
N GLY A 163 1.06 -1.66 6.19
CA GLY A 163 2.30 -1.52 6.96
C GLY A 163 3.44 -2.35 6.37
N LEU A 164 4.64 -1.77 6.20
CA LEU A 164 5.86 -2.58 6.07
C LEU A 164 5.90 -3.56 7.25
N SER A 165 5.99 -4.87 6.98
CA SER A 165 6.14 -5.88 8.03
C SER A 165 7.30 -5.48 8.94
N ALA A 166 7.21 -5.78 10.25
CA ALA A 166 8.31 -5.56 11.18
C ALA A 166 9.62 -6.18 10.67
N GLY A 167 9.52 -7.32 9.96
CA GLY A 167 10.67 -7.94 9.29
C GLY A 167 11.26 -7.06 8.18
N SER A 168 10.43 -6.46 7.34
CA SER A 168 10.86 -5.54 6.28
C SER A 168 11.53 -4.29 6.86
N ILE A 169 10.97 -3.72 7.93
CA ILE A 169 11.55 -2.56 8.62
C ILE A 169 12.94 -2.91 9.16
N LEU A 170 13.10 -4.05 9.83
CA LEU A 170 14.40 -4.51 10.33
C LEU A 170 15.41 -4.71 9.20
N ILE A 171 15.01 -5.31 8.08
CA ILE A 171 15.87 -5.51 6.91
C ILE A 171 16.33 -4.16 6.35
N ILE A 172 15.43 -3.18 6.20
CA ILE A 172 15.76 -1.83 5.71
C ILE A 172 16.79 -1.16 6.63
N ILE A 173 16.57 -1.21 7.94
CA ILE A 173 17.51 -0.64 8.93
C ILE A 173 18.90 -1.28 8.80
N VAL A 174 18.98 -2.60 8.70
CA VAL A 174 20.24 -3.34 8.54
C VAL A 174 20.95 -2.94 7.24
N ILE A 175 20.23 -2.85 6.12
CA ILE A 175 20.81 -2.45 4.83
C ILE A 175 21.38 -1.02 4.91
N CYS A 176 20.62 -0.08 5.48
CA CYS A 176 21.09 1.29 5.67
C CYS A 176 22.36 1.34 6.54
N ALA A 177 22.39 0.60 7.65
CA ALA A 177 23.56 0.52 8.52
C ALA A 177 24.78 -0.07 7.80
N VAL A 178 24.59 -1.12 6.99
CA VAL A 178 25.66 -1.73 6.18
C VAL A 178 26.23 -0.74 5.17
N VAL A 179 25.39 0.03 4.48
CA VAL A 179 25.86 1.04 3.51
C VAL A 179 26.70 2.11 4.20
N VAL A 180 26.24 2.64 5.34
CA VAL A 180 26.99 3.63 6.11
C VAL A 180 28.32 3.06 6.61
N TYR A 181 28.31 1.83 7.10
CA TYR A 181 29.52 1.12 7.55
C TYR A 181 30.53 0.93 6.41
N LEU A 182 30.09 0.48 5.24
CA LEU A 182 30.97 0.27 4.08
C LEU A 182 31.57 1.58 3.58
N ILE A 183 30.76 2.64 3.43
CA ILE A 183 31.25 3.94 2.97
C ILE A 183 32.25 4.53 3.97
N GLY A 184 31.86 4.63 5.25
CA GLY A 184 32.72 5.18 6.29
C GLY A 184 34.02 4.37 6.44
N GLY A 185 33.91 3.05 6.44
CA GLY A 185 35.06 2.18 6.57
C GLY A 185 35.99 2.20 5.34
N VAL A 186 35.46 2.31 4.12
CA VAL A 186 36.28 2.51 2.90
C VAL A 186 37.03 3.85 2.97
N LEU A 187 36.38 4.93 3.42
CA LEU A 187 37.03 6.23 3.60
C LEU A 187 38.17 6.15 4.61
N VAL A 188 37.96 5.51 5.77
CA VAL A 188 39.00 5.32 6.79
C VAL A 188 40.14 4.45 6.25
N MET A 189 39.84 3.30 5.63
CA MET A 189 40.84 2.39 5.07
C MET A 189 41.67 3.08 3.97
N ARG A 190 41.04 3.92 3.14
CA ARG A 190 41.70 4.66 2.06
C ARG A 190 42.59 5.79 2.59
N PHE A 191 42.02 6.68 3.40
CA PHE A 191 42.65 7.96 3.72
C PHE A 191 43.50 7.91 4.99
N VAL A 192 43.16 7.04 5.95
CA VAL A 192 43.92 6.91 7.20
C VAL A 192 44.94 5.77 7.11
N LYS A 193 44.54 4.64 6.54
CA LYS A 193 45.39 3.42 6.50
C LYS A 193 46.13 3.22 5.18
N GLY A 194 45.83 4.01 4.14
CA GLY A 194 46.50 3.93 2.84
C GLY A 194 46.22 2.65 2.04
N ALA A 195 45.21 1.86 2.42
CA ALA A 195 44.85 0.63 1.74
C ALA A 195 44.37 0.90 0.31
N ARG A 196 44.67 -0.01 -0.62
CA ARG A 196 44.33 0.08 -2.05
C ARG A 196 43.72 -1.22 -2.55
N GLY A 197 42.81 -1.13 -3.52
CA GLY A 197 42.15 -2.31 -4.09
C GLY A 197 41.09 -2.91 -3.16
N THR A 198 41.02 -4.23 -3.07
CA THR A 198 39.96 -4.95 -2.33
C THR A 198 40.11 -4.87 -0.81
N GLU A 199 41.32 -4.60 -0.31
CA GLU A 199 41.63 -4.40 1.11
C GLU A 199 40.97 -3.15 1.70
N MET A 200 40.41 -2.28 0.84
CA MET A 200 39.67 -1.10 1.27
C MET A 200 38.33 -1.44 1.91
N ILE A 201 37.81 -2.64 1.66
CA ILE A 201 36.54 -3.11 2.21
C ILE A 201 36.76 -3.57 3.66
N PRO A 202 36.11 -2.95 4.66
CA PRO A 202 36.23 -3.38 6.05
C PRO A 202 35.70 -4.81 6.24
N ASN A 203 36.48 -5.68 6.90
CA ASN A 203 36.14 -7.08 7.14
C ASN A 203 35.80 -7.86 5.86
N GLU A 204 36.62 -7.71 4.81
CA GLU A 204 36.45 -8.33 3.49
C GLU A 204 36.13 -9.84 3.55
N SER A 205 36.79 -10.59 4.44
CA SER A 205 36.58 -12.04 4.59
C SER A 205 35.15 -12.41 4.97
N PHE A 206 34.49 -11.57 5.79
CA PHE A 206 33.08 -11.74 6.14
C PHE A 206 32.17 -11.48 4.92
N TRP A 207 32.42 -10.40 4.17
CA TRP A 207 31.59 -10.07 3.00
C TRP A 207 31.73 -11.10 1.87
N LYS A 208 32.92 -11.70 1.72
CA LYS A 208 33.16 -12.79 0.77
C LYS A 208 32.40 -14.06 1.11
N SER A 209 32.21 -14.37 2.40
CA SER A 209 31.48 -15.57 2.83
C SER A 209 29.96 -15.36 2.87
N LEU A 210 29.50 -14.12 3.06
CA LEU A 210 28.09 -13.78 3.24
C LEU A 210 27.12 -14.36 2.19
N PRO A 211 27.40 -14.35 0.87
CA PRO A 211 26.49 -14.95 -0.13
C PRO A 211 26.30 -16.47 0.06
N GLY A 212 27.35 -17.17 0.48
CA GLY A 212 27.29 -18.59 0.81
C GLY A 212 26.40 -18.82 2.03
N LEU A 213 26.61 -18.04 3.10
CA LEU A 213 25.80 -18.12 4.31
C LEU A 213 24.31 -17.84 4.05
N ILE A 214 23.99 -16.87 3.19
CA ILE A 214 22.59 -16.57 2.81
C ILE A 214 21.97 -17.77 2.06
N LYS A 215 22.71 -18.35 1.12
CA LYS A 215 22.25 -19.53 0.36
C LYS A 215 21.97 -20.72 1.28
N ASP A 216 22.85 -20.95 2.26
CA ASP A 216 22.70 -22.05 3.21
C ASP A 216 21.55 -21.80 4.19
N GLY A 217 21.38 -20.56 4.66
CA GLY A 217 20.22 -20.14 5.44
C GLY A 217 18.89 -20.30 4.67
N GLY A 218 18.85 -19.92 3.40
CA GLY A 218 17.68 -20.11 2.54
C GLY A 218 17.31 -21.58 2.36
N LYS A 219 18.31 -22.45 2.14
CA LYS A 219 18.08 -23.91 2.09
C LYS A 219 17.54 -24.46 3.41
N PHE A 220 18.05 -23.99 4.54
CA PHE A 220 17.59 -24.40 5.86
C PHE A 220 16.11 -24.03 6.08
N VAL A 221 15.71 -22.81 5.72
CA VAL A 221 14.33 -22.34 5.85
C VAL A 221 13.38 -23.11 4.92
N ILE A 222 13.79 -23.38 3.68
CA ILE A 222 12.95 -24.06 2.67
C ILE A 222 12.78 -25.55 3.00
N HIS A 223 13.83 -26.23 3.47
CA HIS A 223 13.79 -27.68 3.66
C HIS A 223 13.40 -28.09 5.09
N GLY A 224 13.53 -27.20 6.07
CA GLY A 224 13.33 -27.48 7.48
C GLY A 224 14.24 -28.59 8.02
N CYS A 225 14.21 -28.82 9.34
CA CYS A 225 14.86 -29.99 9.94
C CYS A 225 14.09 -31.26 9.59
N LYS A 226 14.26 -31.79 8.37
CA LYS A 226 13.95 -33.21 8.14
C LYS A 226 15.04 -34.01 8.86
N ALA A 227 14.64 -34.67 9.95
CA ALA A 227 15.50 -35.65 10.61
C ALA A 227 15.98 -36.66 9.55
N GLU A 228 17.29 -36.86 9.43
CA GLU A 228 17.83 -37.99 8.68
C GLU A 228 17.22 -39.26 9.28
N LYS A 229 16.49 -40.01 8.45
CA LYS A 229 16.19 -41.40 8.78
C LYS A 229 17.52 -42.14 8.74
N SER A 230 18.08 -42.40 9.92
CA SER A 230 19.16 -43.36 10.11
C SER A 230 18.72 -44.68 9.48
N TYR A 231 19.32 -45.05 8.35
CA TYR A 231 19.19 -46.39 7.82
C TYR A 231 19.93 -47.31 8.80
N ALA A 232 19.16 -47.96 9.66
CA ALA A 232 19.64 -49.13 10.38
C ALA A 232 20.06 -50.16 9.33
N SER A 233 21.37 -50.40 9.28
CA SER A 233 21.98 -51.55 8.62
C SER A 233 21.30 -52.83 9.06
N ILE A 234 20.71 -53.56 8.10
CA ILE A 234 20.57 -55.01 8.15
C ILE A 234 21.13 -55.53 6.83
#